data_AF-A0A1X9LLP8-F1
#
_entry.id   AF-A0A1X9LLP8-F1
#
_cell.length_a   1.000
_cell.length_b   1.000
_cell.length_c   1.000
_cell.angle_alpha   90.00
_cell.angle_beta   90.00
_cell.angle_gamma   90.00
#
_symmetry.space_group_name_H-M   'P 1'
#
loop_
_entity.id
_entity.type
_entity.pdbx_description
1 polymer ?
#
loop_
_entity_poly.entity_id
_entity_poly.type
_entity_poly.pdbx_seq_one_letter_code
_entity_poly.pdbx_strand_id
1 'polypeptide(L)'
;MRAGAVAATATAAVVLVGCAPLVKACPDIGWINTVTVQLEGDDNALARVAEVQLCDEVGCSAPLLSTPLPLEPLTTVPPGVDVDDPSTWPQPTSVPGGPLYYNAYASGRDSWMVDVGMSAPETAEVRAFDAQGAVLGEVSATLQWVRVGGSAECGGPMQADPVVLPIAPPAP
;
A
#
# COMPACT_ATOMS: atom_id res chain seq x y z
N MET A 1 80.41 -18.43 30.57
CA MET A 1 79.13 -17.82 30.98
C MET A 1 78.09 -18.15 29.92
N ARG A 2 77.00 -18.83 30.32
CA ARG A 2 75.87 -19.23 29.47
C ARG A 2 74.73 -18.21 29.64
N ALA A 3 74.11 -17.80 28.54
CA ALA A 3 72.69 -17.43 28.36
C ALA A 3 72.60 -16.82 26.94
N GLY A 4 71.79 -17.27 26.00
CA GLY A 4 70.46 -17.90 26.10
C GLY A 4 69.48 -16.95 25.41
N ALA A 5 69.05 -17.30 24.20
CA ALA A 5 68.19 -16.49 23.34
C ALA A 5 66.79 -16.26 23.93
N VAL A 6 66.18 -15.11 23.63
CA VAL A 6 64.71 -14.98 23.59
C VAL A 6 64.34 -14.13 22.37
N ALA A 7 63.85 -14.82 21.33
CA ALA A 7 63.17 -14.21 20.20
C ALA A 7 61.80 -13.71 20.69
N ALA A 8 61.58 -12.40 20.67
CA ALA A 8 60.27 -11.83 20.92
C ALA A 8 59.44 -11.95 19.63
N THR A 9 58.64 -13.01 19.53
CA THR A 9 57.54 -13.12 18.57
C THR A 9 56.50 -12.05 18.92
N ALA A 10 56.49 -10.96 18.16
CA ALA A 10 55.42 -9.96 18.23
C ALA A 10 54.15 -10.55 17.61
N THR A 11 53.26 -11.08 18.44
CA THR A 11 51.91 -11.48 18.04
C THR A 11 51.13 -10.21 17.70
N ALA A 12 51.04 -9.88 16.41
CA ALA A 12 50.13 -8.84 15.93
C ALA A 12 48.69 -9.34 16.11
N ALA A 13 48.00 -8.85 17.13
CA ALA A 13 46.57 -9.06 17.31
C ALA A 13 45.85 -8.33 16.16
N VAL A 14 45.45 -9.07 15.14
CA VAL A 14 44.56 -8.59 14.08
C VAL A 14 43.20 -8.34 14.73
N VAL A 15 42.91 -7.09 15.08
CA VAL A 15 41.54 -6.66 15.40
C VAL A 15 40.80 -6.58 14.07
N LEU A 16 40.18 -7.70 13.66
CA LEU A 16 39.14 -7.70 12.64
C LEU A 16 37.94 -6.92 13.22
N VAL A 17 37.99 -5.58 13.10
CA VAL A 17 36.80 -4.74 13.30
C VAL A 17 35.87 -5.06 12.12
N GLY A 18 35.08 -6.10 12.31
CA GLY A 18 34.08 -6.55 11.35
C GLY A 18 33.11 -5.40 11.04
N CYS A 19 32.64 -5.37 9.80
CA CYS A 19 31.67 -4.43 9.25
C CYS A 19 30.31 -4.50 9.98
N ALA A 20 30.24 -4.05 11.23
CA ALA A 20 28.98 -3.76 11.89
C ALA A 20 28.55 -2.35 11.47
N PRO A 21 27.42 -2.16 10.77
CA PRO A 21 26.90 -0.83 10.55
C PRO A 21 26.50 -0.25 11.91
N LEU A 22 27.16 0.83 12.32
CA LEU A 22 26.84 1.60 13.53
C LEU A 22 25.47 2.32 13.44
N VAL A 23 24.80 2.18 12.30
CA VAL A 23 23.47 2.71 12.01
C VAL A 23 22.64 1.54 11.49
N LYS A 24 21.62 1.13 12.23
CA LYS A 24 20.70 0.09 11.78
C LYS A 24 19.83 0.67 10.67
N ALA A 25 20.26 0.51 9.43
CA ALA A 25 19.50 0.95 8.26
C ALA A 25 18.23 0.08 8.17
N CYS A 26 17.07 0.72 8.23
CA CYS A 26 15.78 0.07 8.04
C CYS A 26 15.57 -0.14 6.53
N PRO A 27 15.55 -1.38 6.02
CA PRO A 27 15.35 -1.63 4.59
C PRO A 27 13.91 -1.31 4.14
N ASP A 28 12.95 -1.24 5.08
CA ASP A 28 11.54 -0.96 4.80
C ASP A 28 11.28 0.55 4.64
N ILE A 29 11.98 1.22 3.72
CA ILE A 29 11.69 2.62 3.37
C ILE A 29 10.48 2.63 2.45
N GLY A 30 9.29 2.71 3.05
CA GLY A 30 8.01 2.73 2.37
C GLY A 30 7.33 1.37 2.40
N TRP A 31 6.30 1.25 3.23
CA TRP A 31 5.41 0.09 3.28
C TRP A 31 3.97 0.52 2.99
N ILE A 32 3.13 -0.47 2.70
CA ILE A 32 1.70 -0.27 2.50
C ILE A 32 0.97 -1.10 3.53
N ASN A 33 0.01 -0.46 4.18
CA ASN A 33 -0.96 -1.08 5.05
C ASN A 33 -2.18 -1.46 4.23
N THR A 34 -2.81 -2.58 4.58
CA THR A 34 -3.90 -3.16 3.79
C THR A 34 -5.10 -3.49 4.65
N VAL A 35 -6.29 -3.23 4.14
CA VAL A 35 -7.57 -3.71 4.67
C VAL A 35 -8.16 -4.70 3.68
N THR A 36 -8.56 -5.88 4.15
CA THR A 36 -9.36 -6.80 3.35
C THR A 36 -10.83 -6.54 3.60
N VAL A 37 -11.62 -6.41 2.54
CA VAL A 37 -13.07 -6.36 2.59
C VAL A 37 -13.62 -7.66 2.06
N GLN A 38 -14.38 -8.36 2.90
CA GLN A 38 -15.06 -9.61 2.56
C GLN A 38 -16.52 -9.31 2.28
N LEU A 39 -16.98 -9.58 1.06
CA LEU A 39 -18.35 -9.42 0.66
C LEU A 39 -19.18 -10.62 1.14
N GLU A 40 -20.37 -10.35 1.68
CA GLU A 40 -21.32 -11.37 2.10
C GLU A 40 -22.63 -11.24 1.30
N GLY A 41 -22.99 -12.29 0.57
CA GLY A 41 -24.18 -12.33 -0.28
C GLY A 41 -24.21 -13.58 -1.16
N ASP A 42 -25.30 -13.78 -1.89
CA ASP A 42 -25.37 -14.83 -2.92
C ASP A 42 -24.60 -14.45 -4.19
N ASP A 43 -24.31 -15.43 -5.06
CA ASP A 43 -23.53 -15.20 -6.29
C ASP A 43 -24.14 -14.10 -7.19
N ASN A 44 -25.47 -13.92 -7.19
CA ASN A 44 -26.13 -12.88 -7.99
C ASN A 44 -26.01 -11.49 -7.35
N ALA A 45 -25.95 -11.41 -6.01
CA ALA A 45 -25.65 -10.20 -5.26
C ALA A 45 -24.22 -9.75 -5.53
N LEU A 46 -23.27 -10.68 -5.37
CA LEU A 46 -21.84 -10.39 -5.52
C LEU A 46 -21.46 -10.00 -6.96
N ALA A 47 -22.07 -10.64 -7.97
CA ALA A 47 -21.80 -10.34 -9.37
C ALA A 47 -22.18 -8.90 -9.80
N ARG A 48 -22.96 -8.18 -8.99
CA ARG A 48 -23.30 -6.77 -9.27
C ARG A 48 -22.29 -5.77 -8.72
N VAL A 49 -21.43 -6.17 -7.80
CA VAL A 49 -20.45 -5.27 -7.19
C VAL A 49 -19.39 -4.92 -8.23
N ALA A 50 -19.38 -3.66 -8.66
CA ALA A 50 -18.41 -3.14 -9.60
C ALA A 50 -17.26 -2.39 -8.90
N GLU A 51 -17.53 -1.84 -7.72
CA GLU A 51 -16.57 -1.07 -6.94
C GLU A 51 -16.77 -1.27 -5.44
N VAL A 52 -15.67 -1.30 -4.70
CA VAL A 52 -15.65 -1.16 -3.24
C VAL A 52 -14.83 0.06 -2.88
N GLN A 53 -15.33 0.84 -1.93
CA GLN A 53 -14.68 2.04 -1.44
C GLN A 53 -14.54 1.97 0.08
N LEU A 54 -13.38 2.38 0.58
CA LEU A 54 -13.13 2.65 1.99
C LEU A 54 -12.86 4.14 2.16
N CYS A 55 -13.57 4.78 3.07
CA CYS A 55 -13.39 6.19 3.42
C CYS A 55 -13.02 6.35 4.90
N ASP A 56 -12.12 7.28 5.19
CA ASP A 56 -11.85 7.78 6.52
C ASP A 56 -11.88 9.32 6.52
N GLU A 57 -11.34 9.96 7.58
CA GLU A 57 -11.26 11.42 7.68
C GLU A 57 -10.31 12.07 6.66
N VAL A 58 -9.40 11.29 6.06
CA VAL A 58 -8.39 11.74 5.10
C VAL A 58 -8.95 11.66 3.67
N GLY A 59 -9.82 10.71 3.39
CA GLY A 59 -10.56 10.63 2.13
C GLY A 59 -11.00 9.20 1.81
N CYS A 60 -11.40 9.00 0.55
CA CYS A 60 -11.88 7.72 0.06
C CYS A 60 -10.87 7.06 -0.88
N SER A 61 -10.81 5.73 -0.84
CA SER A 61 -10.09 4.95 -1.84
C SER A 61 -10.69 5.15 -3.23
N ALA A 62 -9.82 5.17 -4.24
CA ALA A 62 -10.21 5.09 -5.63
C ALA A 62 -9.92 3.69 -6.20
N PRO A 63 -10.57 3.26 -7.29
CA PRO A 63 -10.13 2.09 -8.03
C PRO A 63 -8.66 2.25 -8.45
N LEU A 64 -7.85 1.20 -8.30
CA LEU A 64 -6.56 1.18 -9.00
C LEU A 64 -6.85 1.43 -10.48
N LEU A 65 -6.26 2.52 -11.02
CA LEU A 65 -6.42 2.98 -12.41
C LEU A 65 -6.42 1.77 -13.35
N SER A 66 -7.63 1.34 -13.72
CA SER A 66 -7.87 0.19 -14.58
C SER A 66 -8.28 0.64 -15.97
N THR A 67 -8.28 1.95 -16.23
CA THR A 67 -8.06 2.44 -17.59
C THR A 67 -6.70 1.93 -18.03
N PRO A 68 -6.65 1.03 -19.04
CA PRO A 68 -5.38 0.77 -19.70
C PRO A 68 -4.83 2.13 -20.09
N LEU A 69 -3.64 2.48 -19.61
CA LEU A 69 -2.87 3.50 -20.31
C LEU A 69 -2.92 3.09 -21.78
N PRO A 70 -3.23 4.00 -22.72
CA PRO A 70 -3.18 3.68 -24.14
C PRO A 70 -1.88 2.93 -24.38
N LEU A 71 -1.95 1.68 -24.86
CA LEU A 71 -0.76 0.87 -25.18
C LEU A 71 0.02 1.46 -26.37
N GLU A 72 -0.43 2.61 -26.88
CA GLU A 72 0.36 3.41 -27.78
C GLU A 72 1.65 3.80 -27.05
N PRO A 73 2.82 3.45 -27.60
CA PRO A 73 4.05 3.94 -27.03
C PRO A 73 3.93 5.47 -26.98
N LEU A 74 4.33 6.07 -25.86
CA LEU A 74 4.53 7.51 -25.73
C LEU A 74 5.75 7.90 -26.58
N THR A 75 5.67 7.71 -27.90
CA THR A 75 6.72 7.98 -28.88
C THR A 75 6.76 9.44 -29.30
N THR A 76 5.79 10.23 -28.86
CA THR A 76 5.66 11.65 -29.21
C THR A 76 5.45 12.47 -27.96
N VAL A 77 6.40 13.38 -27.70
CA VAL A 77 6.24 14.46 -26.73
C VAL A 77 5.07 15.32 -27.19
N PRO A 78 4.05 15.57 -26.34
CA PRO A 78 2.94 16.43 -26.69
C PRO A 78 3.46 17.82 -27.13
N PRO A 79 2.88 18.42 -28.18
CA PRO A 79 3.30 19.75 -28.61
C PRO A 79 3.13 20.76 -27.48
N GLY A 80 4.20 21.50 -27.16
CA GLY A 80 4.24 22.48 -26.07
C GLY A 80 4.87 21.98 -24.78
N VAL A 81 5.29 20.72 -24.70
CA VAL A 81 6.13 20.19 -23.61
C VAL A 81 7.59 20.32 -24.00
N ASP A 82 8.36 21.05 -23.20
CA ASP A 82 9.80 21.14 -23.28
C ASP A 82 10.42 20.24 -22.19
N VAL A 83 11.26 19.30 -22.61
CA VAL A 83 11.91 18.36 -21.68
C VAL A 83 12.94 19.04 -20.79
N ASP A 84 13.45 20.19 -21.20
CA ASP A 84 14.43 20.98 -20.45
C ASP A 84 13.76 22.04 -19.54
N ASP A 85 12.44 22.28 -19.69
CA ASP A 85 11.65 23.19 -18.86
C ASP A 85 10.49 22.48 -18.12
N PRO A 86 10.66 22.13 -16.83
CA PRO A 86 9.65 21.44 -16.04
C PRO A 86 8.35 22.25 -15.83
N SER A 87 8.35 23.55 -16.09
CA SER A 87 7.15 24.39 -16.00
C SER A 87 6.15 24.12 -17.14
N THR A 88 6.62 23.51 -18.23
CA THR A 88 5.79 23.15 -19.40
C THR A 88 5.15 21.78 -19.28
N TRP A 89 5.51 21.01 -18.24
CA TRP A 89 5.04 19.64 -18.09
C TRP A 89 3.58 19.62 -17.64
N PRO A 90 2.77 18.67 -18.14
CA PRO A 90 1.41 18.49 -17.68
C PRO A 90 1.44 18.24 -16.17
N GLN A 91 0.87 19.18 -15.41
CA GLN A 91 0.72 18.99 -13.98
C GLN A 91 -0.32 17.87 -13.78
N PRO A 92 -0.10 16.94 -12.82
CA PRO A 92 -1.14 16.00 -12.46
C PRO A 92 -2.37 16.79 -12.04
N THR A 93 -3.44 16.68 -12.82
CA THR A 93 -4.74 17.20 -12.39
C THR A 93 -5.15 16.37 -11.20
N SER A 94 -5.04 16.93 -10.00
CA SER A 94 -5.62 16.35 -8.80
C SER A 94 -7.10 16.12 -9.08
N VAL A 95 -7.52 14.85 -9.10
CA VAL A 95 -8.95 14.51 -9.13
C VAL A 95 -9.56 15.14 -7.87
N PRO A 96 -10.62 15.96 -7.99
CA PRO A 96 -11.27 16.52 -6.82
C PRO A 96 -11.91 15.37 -6.03
N GLY A 97 -11.40 15.04 -4.84
CA GLY A 97 -12.08 14.09 -3.93
C GLY A 97 -11.24 13.07 -3.16
N GLY A 98 -9.91 13.17 -3.11
CA GLY A 98 -9.15 12.39 -2.15
C GLY A 98 -7.65 12.48 -2.38
N PRO A 99 -6.83 12.40 -1.34
CA PRO A 99 -5.42 12.24 -1.57
C PRO A 99 -5.19 10.88 -2.24
N LEU A 100 -4.25 10.83 -3.19
CA LEU A 100 -3.92 9.67 -4.04
C LEU A 100 -3.36 8.45 -3.27
N TYR A 101 -3.66 8.31 -1.98
CA TYR A 101 -3.02 7.34 -1.09
C TYR A 101 -3.75 6.01 -1.02
N TYR A 102 -5.08 5.99 -1.20
CA TYR A 102 -5.86 4.79 -0.97
C TYR A 102 -6.37 4.20 -2.27
N ASN A 103 -6.16 2.90 -2.47
CA ASN A 103 -6.58 2.20 -3.67
C ASN A 103 -7.37 0.95 -3.30
N ALA A 104 -8.52 0.74 -3.94
CA ALA A 104 -9.32 -0.47 -3.78
C ALA A 104 -9.32 -1.27 -5.08
N TYR A 105 -9.21 -2.60 -4.96
CA TYR A 105 -9.22 -3.52 -6.09
C TYR A 105 -9.73 -4.90 -5.68
N ALA A 106 -10.38 -5.57 -6.61
CA ALA A 106 -10.82 -6.95 -6.39
C ALA A 106 -9.60 -7.87 -6.24
N SER A 107 -9.59 -8.67 -5.17
CA SER A 107 -8.58 -9.69 -4.88
C SER A 107 -9.15 -11.12 -4.99
N GLY A 108 -10.47 -11.25 -5.10
CA GLY A 108 -11.20 -12.50 -5.29
C GLY A 108 -12.64 -12.24 -5.79
N ARG A 109 -13.48 -13.28 -5.84
CA ARG A 109 -14.89 -13.15 -6.25
C ARG A 109 -15.72 -12.36 -5.24
N ASP A 110 -15.38 -12.52 -3.97
CA ASP A 110 -16.06 -12.00 -2.80
C ASP A 110 -15.09 -11.22 -1.91
N SER A 111 -13.90 -10.88 -2.42
CA SER A 111 -12.84 -10.24 -1.65
C SER A 111 -12.28 -9.05 -2.41
N TRP A 112 -12.11 -7.95 -1.69
CA TRP A 112 -11.47 -6.73 -2.14
C TRP A 112 -10.30 -6.40 -1.21
N MET A 113 -9.23 -5.89 -1.77
CA MET A 113 -8.10 -5.35 -1.02
C MET A 113 -8.08 -3.84 -1.17
N VAL A 114 -7.92 -3.16 -0.04
CA VAL A 114 -7.75 -1.72 0.04
C VAL A 114 -6.37 -1.41 0.59
N ASP A 115 -5.52 -0.82 -0.24
CA ASP A 115 -4.24 -0.26 0.17
C ASP A 115 -4.52 1.11 0.79
N VAL A 116 -4.00 1.37 1.98
CA VAL A 116 -4.17 2.66 2.68
C VAL A 116 -2.84 3.40 2.89
N GLY A 117 -1.85 3.13 2.04
CA GLY A 117 -0.50 3.69 2.19
C GLY A 117 0.09 3.35 3.57
N MET A 118 0.75 4.31 4.24
CA MET A 118 1.31 4.09 5.58
C MET A 118 0.35 4.45 6.73
N SER A 119 -0.93 4.74 6.44
CA SER A 119 -1.91 5.07 7.48
C SER A 119 -2.47 3.81 8.15
N ALA A 120 -2.95 3.96 9.39
CA ALA A 120 -3.66 2.92 10.11
C ALA A 120 -4.89 3.54 10.79
N PRO A 121 -5.90 3.96 10.01
CA PRO A 121 -7.09 4.61 10.57
C PRO A 121 -7.78 3.69 11.57
N GLU A 122 -8.30 4.27 12.65
CA GLU A 122 -9.03 3.52 13.68
C GLU A 122 -10.44 3.13 13.21
N THR A 123 -11.07 3.98 12.40
CA THR A 123 -12.40 3.74 11.85
C THR A 123 -12.46 4.08 10.37
N ALA A 124 -13.29 3.33 9.65
CA ALA A 124 -13.56 3.60 8.25
C ALA A 124 -15.02 3.28 7.89
N GLU A 125 -15.55 3.97 6.90
CA GLU A 125 -16.80 3.65 6.24
C GLU A 125 -16.50 2.86 4.96
N VAL A 126 -17.10 1.69 4.80
CA VAL A 126 -16.91 0.82 3.64
C VAL A 126 -18.20 0.69 2.87
N ARG A 127 -18.16 0.95 1.56
CA ARG A 127 -19.30 0.90 0.65
C ARG A 127 -19.00 0.01 -0.55
N ALA A 128 -20.02 -0.70 -1.03
CA ALA A 128 -20.00 -1.40 -2.30
C ALA A 128 -21.00 -0.75 -3.27
N PHE A 129 -20.59 -0.59 -4.52
CA PHE A 129 -21.39 0.03 -5.57
C PHE A 129 -21.58 -0.91 -6.77
N ASP A 130 -22.69 -0.75 -7.47
CA ASP A 130 -22.86 -1.32 -8.80
C ASP A 130 -22.18 -0.48 -9.89
N ALA A 131 -22.23 -0.96 -11.14
CA ALA A 131 -21.62 -0.28 -12.28
C ALA A 131 -22.27 1.08 -12.63
N GLN A 132 -23.41 1.41 -12.03
CA GLN A 132 -24.11 2.67 -12.17
C GLN A 132 -23.85 3.61 -10.97
N GLY A 133 -23.09 3.17 -9.97
CA GLY A 133 -22.79 3.92 -8.75
C GLY A 133 -23.88 3.82 -7.67
N ALA A 134 -24.84 2.90 -7.79
CA ALA A 134 -25.82 2.67 -6.73
C ALA A 134 -25.20 1.86 -5.59
N VAL A 135 -25.48 2.24 -4.34
CA VAL A 135 -24.97 1.55 -3.16
C VAL A 135 -25.68 0.21 -2.99
N LEU A 136 -24.91 -0.86 -2.97
CA LEU A 136 -25.36 -2.23 -2.74
C LEU A 136 -25.19 -2.67 -1.28
N GLY A 137 -24.29 -2.03 -0.55
CA GLY A 137 -24.01 -2.32 0.86
C GLY A 137 -23.11 -1.24 1.46
N GLU A 138 -23.27 -1.00 2.76
CA GLU A 138 -22.51 -0.01 3.52
C GLU A 138 -22.33 -0.47 4.97
N VAL A 139 -21.14 -0.23 5.54
CA VAL A 139 -20.84 -0.50 6.95
C VAL A 139 -19.84 0.51 7.50
N SER A 140 -20.00 0.90 8.76
CA SER A 140 -18.93 1.56 9.53
C SER A 140 -18.17 0.52 10.34
N ALA A 141 -16.85 0.48 10.20
CA ALA A 141 -15.98 -0.50 10.84
C ALA A 141 -14.93 0.16 11.72
N THR A 142 -14.57 -0.49 12.82
CA THR A 142 -13.35 -0.21 13.59
C THR A 142 -12.27 -1.17 13.12
N LEU A 143 -11.12 -0.63 12.70
CA LEU A 143 -10.04 -1.42 12.12
C LEU A 143 -9.04 -1.81 13.20
N GLN A 144 -8.78 -3.11 13.32
CA GLN A 144 -7.80 -3.67 14.24
C GLN A 144 -6.56 -4.08 13.45
N TRP A 145 -5.43 -3.42 13.72
CA TRP A 145 -4.23 -3.55 12.90
C TRP A 145 -3.18 -4.48 13.53
N VAL A 146 -2.67 -5.41 12.74
CA VAL A 146 -1.55 -6.30 13.11
C VAL A 146 -0.37 -6.04 12.17
N ARG A 147 0.83 -5.92 12.73
CA ARG A 147 2.07 -5.83 11.94
C ARG A 147 2.37 -7.18 11.31
N VAL A 148 2.51 -7.21 9.98
CA VAL A 148 2.77 -8.44 9.20
C VAL A 148 4.17 -8.47 8.59
N GLY A 149 4.93 -7.38 8.70
CA GLY A 149 6.32 -7.31 8.24
C GLY A 149 7.12 -6.21 8.94
N GLY A 150 8.42 -6.18 8.67
CA GLY A 150 9.36 -5.26 9.28
C GLY A 150 9.66 -5.54 10.75
N SER A 151 10.06 -4.51 11.50
CA SER A 151 10.44 -4.64 12.91
C SER A 151 9.88 -3.51 13.76
N ALA A 152 9.76 -3.71 15.07
CA ALA A 152 9.26 -2.65 15.96
C ALA A 152 10.08 -1.35 15.87
N GLU A 153 11.38 -1.46 15.63
CA GLU A 153 12.29 -0.31 15.53
C GLU A 153 12.18 0.41 14.18
N CYS A 154 11.85 -0.31 13.11
CA CYS A 154 11.82 0.23 11.74
C CYS A 154 10.41 0.48 11.20
N GLY A 155 9.37 0.10 11.93
CA GLY A 155 8.03 0.03 11.38
C GLY A 155 7.87 -1.15 10.42
N GLY A 156 7.00 -0.99 9.43
CA GLY A 156 6.66 -2.04 8.47
C GLY A 156 5.14 -2.21 8.29
N PRO A 157 4.75 -3.00 7.28
CA PRO A 157 3.37 -3.13 6.85
C PRO A 157 2.48 -3.70 7.94
N MET A 158 1.26 -3.19 7.99
CA MET A 158 0.20 -3.65 8.85
C MET A 158 -0.99 -4.10 8.03
N GLN A 159 -1.70 -5.10 8.55
CA GLN A 159 -2.95 -5.58 7.99
C GLN A 159 -4.05 -5.42 9.02
N ALA A 160 -5.20 -4.89 8.59
CA ALA A 160 -6.39 -4.87 9.43
C ALA A 160 -7.10 -6.22 9.38
N ASP A 161 -7.80 -6.58 10.45
CA ASP A 161 -8.78 -7.67 10.41
C ASP A 161 -9.79 -7.45 9.27
N PRO A 162 -10.27 -8.51 8.59
CA PRO A 162 -11.19 -8.35 7.47
C PRO A 162 -12.50 -7.66 7.88
N VAL A 163 -12.92 -6.67 7.10
CA VAL A 163 -14.23 -6.04 7.23
C VAL A 163 -15.25 -6.84 6.44
N VAL A 164 -16.29 -7.35 7.11
CA VAL A 164 -17.40 -8.03 6.45
C VAL A 164 -18.41 -6.99 5.97
N LEU A 165 -18.72 -6.99 4.67
CA LEU A 165 -19.65 -6.09 4.01
C LEU A 165 -20.84 -6.87 3.41
N PRO A 166 -22.03 -6.81 4.04
CA PRO A 166 -23.23 -7.41 3.48
C PRO A 166 -23.68 -6.71 2.20
N ILE A 167 -24.03 -7.50 1.18
CA ILE A 167 -24.53 -7.01 -0.12
C ILE A 167 -26.01 -7.31 -0.25
N ALA A 168 -26.80 -6.27 -0.51
CA ALA A 168 -28.24 -6.40 -0.66
C ALA A 168 -28.60 -7.34 -1.83
N PRO A 169 -29.67 -8.14 -1.71
CA PRO A 169 -30.17 -8.94 -2.82
C PRO A 169 -30.68 -8.05 -3.96
N PRO A 170 -30.76 -8.57 -5.19
CA PRO A 170 -31.36 -7.84 -6.30
C PRO A 170 -32.83 -7.50 -5.99
N ALA A 171 -33.28 -6.33 -6.46
CA ALA A 171 -34.70 -5.99 -6.42
C ALA A 171 -35.50 -6.98 -7.31
N PRO A 172 -36.74 -7.33 -6.93
CA PRO A 172 -37.59 -8.27 -7.67
C PRO A 172 -38.07 -7.73 -9.02
#